data_AF-A0A962ITN8-F1
#
_entry.id   AF-A0A962ITN8-F1
#
_cell.length_a   1.000
_cell.length_b   1.000
_cell.length_c   1.000
_cell.angle_alpha   90.00
_cell.angle_beta   90.00
_cell.angle_gamma   90.00
#
_symmetry.space_group_name_H-M   'P 1'
#
loop_
_entity.id
_entity.type
_entity.pdbx_description
1 polymer ?
#
loop_
_entity_poly.entity_id
_entity_poly.type
_entity_poly.pdbx_seq_one_letter_code
_entity_poly.pdbx_strand_id
1 'polypeptide(L)'
;MLFDHPELMLRILAAVTLTLCLQPLIKIISGVLLGVSYSYAYLWYFEPRFKMQYGTYLCLTPMKRFILHISGSVGTPLALAAGASFIPDLPWLRWLMLAGMMMTAAMQVIAFAAAWMGVKKVGPFLLTSLTSPAAAASELKTALQTSPSGKG
;
A
#
# COMPACT_ATOMS: atom_id res chain seq x y z
N MET A 1 -15.71 24.10 -19.48
CA MET A 1 -15.46 24.44 -18.05
C MET A 1 -14.19 23.84 -17.48
N LEU A 2 -13.90 22.53 -17.61
CA LEU A 2 -12.65 21.95 -17.08
C LEU A 2 -11.48 22.03 -18.08
N PHE A 3 -11.78 21.94 -19.38
CA PHE A 3 -10.80 22.04 -20.48
C PHE A 3 -10.31 23.47 -20.76
N ASP A 4 -10.96 24.48 -20.18
CA ASP A 4 -10.61 25.90 -20.36
C ASP A 4 -9.49 26.33 -19.37
N HIS A 5 -9.10 25.43 -18.46
CA HIS A 5 -8.09 25.67 -17.42
C HIS A 5 -6.99 24.60 -17.50
N PRO A 6 -6.01 24.75 -18.42
CA PRO A 6 -4.96 23.74 -18.64
C PRO A 6 -4.14 23.44 -17.38
N GLU A 7 -3.91 24.46 -16.54
CA GLU A 7 -3.22 24.32 -15.25
C GLU A 7 -3.98 23.42 -14.26
N LEU A 8 -5.31 23.53 -14.22
CA LEU A 8 -6.15 22.69 -13.38
C LEU A 8 -6.12 21.24 -13.86
N MET A 9 -6.22 21.03 -15.17
CA MET A 9 -6.10 19.70 -15.76
C MET A 9 -4.75 19.06 -15.43
N LEU A 10 -3.65 19.81 -15.57
CA LEU A 10 -2.31 19.33 -15.26
C LEU A 10 -2.18 18.91 -13.80
N ARG A 11 -2.72 19.70 -12.86
CA ARG A 11 -2.71 19.37 -11.43
C ARG A 11 -3.54 18.13 -11.09
N ILE A 12 -4.71 17.98 -11.71
CA ILE A 12 -5.55 16.78 -11.55
C ILE A 12 -4.82 15.55 -12.10
N LEU A 13 -4.22 15.65 -13.29
CA LEU A 13 -3.44 14.57 -13.88
C LEU A 13 -2.23 14.20 -13.03
N ALA A 14 -1.52 15.18 -12.46
CA ALA A 14 -0.42 14.95 -11.54
C ALA A 14 -0.88 14.23 -10.26
N ALA A 15 -1.99 14.65 -9.68
CA ALA A 15 -2.60 14.02 -8.51
C ALA A 15 -3.02 12.55 -8.77
N VAL A 16 -3.68 12.29 -9.89
CA VAL A 16 -4.08 10.93 -10.30
C VAL A 16 -2.85 10.06 -10.56
N THR A 17 -1.88 10.57 -11.32
CA THR A 17 -0.64 9.85 -11.61
C THR A 17 0.13 9.52 -10.34
N LEU A 18 0.24 10.48 -9.41
CA LEU A 18 0.88 10.25 -8.11
C LEU A 18 0.14 9.16 -7.32
N THR A 19 -1.20 9.18 -7.33
CA THR A 19 -2.02 8.18 -6.63
C THR A 19 -1.82 6.77 -7.20
N LEU A 20 -1.78 6.63 -8.52
CA LEU A 20 -1.58 5.35 -9.18
C LEU A 20 -0.15 4.81 -9.02
N CYS A 21 0.85 5.69 -8.97
CA CYS A 21 2.26 5.29 -9.02
C CYS A 21 2.94 5.22 -7.65
N LEU A 22 2.57 6.06 -6.67
CA LEU A 22 3.33 6.16 -5.42
C LEU A 22 3.27 4.87 -4.59
N GLN A 23 2.10 4.25 -4.49
CA GLN A 23 1.93 2.99 -3.78
C GLN A 23 2.78 1.85 -4.36
N PRO A 24 2.69 1.51 -5.66
CA PRO A 24 3.54 0.48 -6.24
C PRO A 24 5.03 0.86 -6.17
N LEU A 25 5.38 2.14 -6.36
CA LEU A 25 6.77 2.60 -6.29
C LEU A 25 7.41 2.36 -4.91
N ILE A 26 6.74 2.78 -3.83
CA ILE A 26 7.21 2.55 -2.45
C ILE A 26 7.39 1.05 -2.20
N LYS A 27 6.44 0.23 -2.65
CA LYS A 27 6.48 -1.22 -2.45
C LYS A 27 7.64 -1.88 -3.21
N ILE A 28 7.90 -1.45 -4.45
CA ILE A 28 9.01 -1.97 -5.26
C ILE A 28 10.34 -1.56 -4.68
N ILE A 29 10.53 -0.27 -4.37
CA ILE A 29 11.77 0.24 -3.77
C ILE A 29 12.06 -0.53 -2.48
N SER A 30 11.05 -0.67 -1.61
CA SER A 30 11.17 -1.46 -0.38
C SER A 30 11.53 -2.92 -0.67
N GLY A 31 10.87 -3.54 -1.64
CA GLY A 31 11.18 -4.91 -2.04
C GLY A 31 12.61 -5.08 -2.52
N VAL A 32 13.07 -4.24 -3.45
CA VAL A 32 14.44 -4.30 -3.98
C VAL A 32 15.46 -4.10 -2.86
N LEU A 33 15.26 -3.10 -1.98
CA LEU A 33 16.13 -2.86 -0.83
C LEU A 33 16.17 -4.04 0.15
N LEU A 34 15.07 -4.79 0.28
CA LEU A 34 14.98 -5.98 1.14
C LEU A 34 15.51 -7.26 0.48
N GLY A 35 15.82 -7.24 -0.81
CA GLY A 35 16.31 -8.39 -1.58
C GLY A 35 15.23 -9.17 -2.34
N VAL A 36 14.07 -8.55 -2.59
CA VAL A 36 13.02 -9.11 -3.44
C VAL A 36 13.31 -8.79 -4.90
N SER A 37 13.22 -9.82 -5.74
CA SER A 37 13.27 -9.67 -7.20
C SER A 37 11.88 -9.61 -7.81
N TYR A 38 11.77 -8.93 -8.95
CA TYR A 38 10.54 -8.80 -9.74
C TYR A 38 10.79 -9.29 -11.17
N SER A 39 9.85 -10.04 -11.74
CA SER A 39 10.01 -10.63 -13.07
C SER A 39 9.54 -9.70 -14.19
N TYR A 40 8.40 -9.03 -14.01
CA TYR A 40 7.82 -8.14 -15.01
C TYR A 40 6.84 -7.15 -14.39
N ALA A 41 6.61 -6.04 -15.08
CA ALA A 41 5.56 -5.07 -14.79
C ALA A 41 4.34 -5.31 -15.68
N TYR A 42 3.14 -5.05 -15.18
CA TYR A 42 1.89 -5.12 -15.93
C TYR A 42 0.89 -4.10 -15.38
N LEU A 43 -0.06 -3.68 -16.20
CA LEU A 43 -1.17 -2.86 -15.75
C LEU A 43 -2.34 -3.75 -15.36
N TRP A 44 -2.87 -3.58 -14.15
CA TRP A 44 -4.13 -4.15 -13.73
C TRP A 44 -5.20 -3.07 -13.80
N TYR A 45 -6.00 -3.09 -14.86
CA TYR A 45 -6.80 -1.94 -15.31
C TYR A 45 -5.90 -0.72 -15.56
N PHE A 46 -5.85 0.22 -14.62
CA PHE A 46 -5.05 1.45 -14.68
C PHE A 46 -3.96 1.50 -13.60
N GLU A 47 -3.87 0.47 -12.76
CA GLU A 47 -2.91 0.40 -11.65
C GLU A 47 -1.64 -0.36 -12.09
N PRO A 48 -0.45 0.26 -12.04
CA PRO A 48 0.79 -0.44 -12.31
C PRO A 48 1.10 -1.46 -11.22
N ARG A 49 1.30 -2.71 -11.64
CA ARG A 49 1.63 -3.84 -10.77
C ARG A 49 2.90 -4.53 -11.22
N PHE A 50 3.61 -5.09 -10.25
CA PHE A 50 4.89 -5.75 -10.47
C PHE A 50 4.82 -7.17 -9.95
N LYS A 51 5.08 -8.14 -10.83
CA LYS A 51 5.05 -9.55 -10.46
C LYS A 51 6.32 -9.88 -9.70
N MET A 52 6.16 -10.11 -8.40
CA MET A 52 7.20 -10.57 -7.50
C MET A 52 7.66 -11.99 -7.85
N GLN A 53 8.98 -12.23 -7.80
CA GLN A 53 9.53 -13.58 -7.76
C GLN A 53 9.34 -14.17 -6.38
N TYR A 54 8.28 -14.95 -6.21
CA TYR A 54 7.83 -15.42 -4.89
C TYR A 54 8.90 -16.21 -4.11
N GLY A 55 9.82 -16.90 -4.79
CA GLY A 55 10.95 -17.57 -4.14
C GLY A 55 11.84 -16.60 -3.35
N THR A 56 12.18 -15.44 -3.91
CA THR A 56 13.00 -14.42 -3.23
C THR A 56 12.29 -13.85 -2.00
N TYR A 57 10.97 -13.70 -2.06
CA TYR A 57 10.15 -13.31 -0.92
C TYR A 57 10.17 -14.35 0.20
N LEU A 58 10.03 -15.63 -0.13
CA LEU A 58 10.00 -16.70 0.87
C LEU A 58 11.33 -16.82 1.63
N CYS A 59 12.45 -16.51 0.97
CA CYS A 59 13.78 -16.46 1.60
C CYS A 59 13.95 -15.32 2.61
N LEU A 60 13.06 -14.32 2.62
CA LEU A 60 13.12 -13.23 3.59
C LEU A 60 12.67 -13.71 4.98
N THR A 61 13.32 -13.15 6.01
CA THR A 61 12.87 -13.33 7.39
C THR A 61 11.48 -12.71 7.59
N PRO A 62 10.67 -13.23 8.54
CA PRO A 62 9.34 -12.68 8.82
C PRO A 62 9.32 -11.17 9.05
N MET A 63 10.33 -10.62 9.74
CA MET A 63 10.46 -9.17 9.95
C MET A 63 10.66 -8.39 8.64
N LYS A 64 11.47 -8.89 7.70
CA LYS A 64 11.63 -8.25 6.40
C LYS A 64 10.33 -8.30 5.58
N ARG A 65 9.59 -9.41 5.64
CA ARG A 65 8.28 -9.53 4.99
C ARG A 65 7.24 -8.59 5.60
N PHE A 66 7.24 -8.44 6.92
CA PHE A 66 6.43 -7.45 7.62
C PHE A 66 6.72 -6.01 7.14
N ILE A 67 8.00 -5.60 7.11
CA ILE A 67 8.41 -4.27 6.64
C ILE A 67 7.93 -4.03 5.22
N LEU A 68 8.10 -5.01 4.33
CA LEU A 68 7.65 -4.93 2.94
C LEU A 68 6.14 -4.65 2.81
N HIS A 69 5.32 -5.31 3.62
CA HIS A 69 3.87 -5.15 3.55
C HIS A 69 3.39 -3.84 4.19
N ILE A 70 4.01 -3.40 5.29
CA ILE A 70 3.71 -2.10 5.89
C ILE A 70 4.09 -0.96 4.95
N SER A 71 5.27 -1.01 4.33
CA SER A 71 5.71 0.06 3.43
C SER A 71 4.78 0.19 2.22
N GLY A 72 4.30 -0.92 1.66
CA GLY A 72 3.31 -0.91 0.58
C GLY A 72 1.91 -0.42 0.99
N SER A 73 1.61 -0.34 2.29
CA SER A 73 0.28 0.04 2.80
C SER A 73 0.12 1.55 3.00
N VAL A 74 1.22 2.29 3.14
CA VAL A 74 1.18 3.75 3.37
C VAL A 74 1.10 4.58 2.09
N GLY A 75 1.36 3.97 0.93
CA GLY A 75 1.49 4.71 -0.33
C GLY A 75 0.20 5.39 -0.81
N THR A 76 -0.95 4.72 -0.75
CA THR A 76 -2.23 5.31 -1.18
C THR A 76 -2.64 6.50 -0.29
N PRO A 77 -2.64 6.38 1.06
CA PRO A 77 -2.94 7.52 1.92
C PRO A 77 -1.99 8.70 1.67
N LEU A 78 -0.68 8.44 1.56
CA LEU A 78 0.31 9.48 1.28
C LEU A 78 0.08 10.17 -0.08
N ALA A 79 -0.28 9.40 -1.10
CA ALA A 79 -0.53 9.97 -2.43
C ALA A 79 -1.76 10.87 -2.45
N LEU A 80 -2.83 10.46 -1.75
CA LEU A 80 -4.04 11.26 -1.60
C LEU A 80 -3.79 12.54 -0.79
N ALA A 81 -2.97 12.45 0.28
CA ALA A 81 -2.55 13.60 1.06
C ALA A 81 -1.73 14.60 0.22
N ALA A 82 -0.76 14.10 -0.54
CA ALA A 82 0.07 14.93 -1.43
C ALA A 82 -0.75 15.53 -2.57
N GLY A 83 -1.65 14.75 -3.18
CA GLY A 83 -2.54 15.22 -4.23
C GLY A 83 -3.51 16.31 -3.78
N ALA A 84 -3.99 16.25 -2.53
CA ALA A 84 -4.81 17.31 -1.94
C ALA A 84 -4.07 18.67 -1.87
N SER A 85 -2.74 18.65 -1.74
CA SER A 85 -1.89 19.85 -1.75
C SER A 85 -1.70 20.44 -3.15
N PHE A 86 -1.88 19.65 -4.21
CA PHE A 86 -1.75 20.12 -5.61
C PHE A 86 -3.00 20.84 -6.12
N ILE A 87 -4.14 20.72 -5.44
CA ILE A 87 -5.42 21.28 -5.87
C ILE A 87 -6.04 22.16 -4.76
N PRO A 88 -5.36 23.26 -4.36
CA PRO A 88 -5.90 24.15 -3.34
C PRO A 88 -7.15 24.90 -3.81
N ASP A 89 -7.27 25.14 -5.12
CA ASP A 89 -8.25 26.04 -5.71
C ASP A 89 -9.65 25.39 -5.90
N LEU A 90 -9.77 24.06 -5.74
CA LEU A 90 -11.06 23.35 -5.75
C LEU A 90 -11.29 22.70 -4.38
N PRO A 91 -11.96 23.40 -3.44
CA PRO A 91 -12.15 22.92 -2.08
C PRO A 91 -12.84 21.55 -2.03
N TRP A 92 -13.85 21.32 -2.85
CA TRP A 92 -14.58 20.06 -2.88
C TRP A 92 -13.69 18.88 -3.29
N LEU A 93 -12.80 19.06 -4.27
CA LEU A 93 -11.92 18.01 -4.75
C LEU A 93 -10.82 17.73 -3.72
N ARG A 94 -10.29 18.78 -3.09
CA ARG A 94 -9.38 18.66 -1.95
C ARG A 94 -10.02 17.87 -0.81
N TRP A 95 -11.25 18.19 -0.42
CA TRP A 95 -11.98 17.45 0.62
C TRP A 95 -12.21 15.99 0.24
N LEU A 96 -12.53 15.72 -1.03
CA LEU A 96 -12.68 14.36 -1.53
C LEU A 96 -11.36 13.56 -1.41
N MET A 97 -10.22 14.16 -1.74
CA MET A 97 -8.91 13.50 -1.60
C MET A 97 -8.56 13.24 -0.12
N LEU A 98 -8.81 14.20 0.76
CA LEU A 98 -8.59 14.03 2.21
C LEU A 98 -9.53 12.97 2.81
N ALA A 99 -10.80 12.94 2.40
CA ALA A 99 -11.73 11.89 2.79
C ALA A 99 -11.24 10.52 2.30
N GLY A 100 -10.79 10.43 1.05
CA GLY A 100 -10.16 9.23 0.48
C GLY A 100 -8.93 8.78 1.29
N MET A 101 -8.06 9.71 1.67
CA MET A 101 -6.90 9.44 2.53
C MET A 101 -7.34 8.82 3.86
N MET A 102 -8.32 9.42 4.54
CA MET A 102 -8.82 8.90 5.81
C MET A 102 -9.47 7.53 5.66
N MET A 103 -10.29 7.32 4.63
CA MET A 103 -10.93 6.02 4.37
C MET A 103 -9.91 4.93 4.07
N THR A 104 -8.93 5.22 3.21
CA THR A 104 -7.89 4.24 2.87
C THR A 104 -7.01 3.93 4.07
N ALA A 105 -6.62 4.94 4.87
CA ALA A 105 -5.88 4.74 6.11
C ALA A 105 -6.67 3.88 7.12
N ALA A 106 -7.94 4.19 7.35
CA ALA A 106 -8.81 3.40 8.21
C ALA A 106 -8.92 1.95 7.74
N MET A 107 -9.09 1.73 6.43
CA MET A 107 -9.11 0.39 5.85
C MET A 107 -7.79 -0.37 6.11
N GLN A 108 -6.63 0.30 6.00
CA GLN A 108 -5.36 -0.37 6.31
C GLN A 108 -5.28 -0.81 7.78
N VAL A 109 -5.68 0.08 8.70
CA VAL A 109 -5.67 -0.19 10.15
C VAL A 109 -6.64 -1.31 10.50
N ILE A 110 -7.86 -1.27 9.97
CA ILE A 110 -8.89 -2.29 10.22
C ILE A 110 -8.43 -3.65 9.69
N ALA A 111 -7.88 -3.71 8.47
CA ALA A 111 -7.40 -4.96 7.89
C ALA A 111 -6.25 -5.57 8.71
N PHE A 112 -5.31 -4.73 9.17
CA PHE A 112 -4.24 -5.15 10.06
C PHE A 112 -4.80 -5.70 11.38
N ALA A 113 -5.67 -4.93 12.05
CA ALA A 113 -6.25 -5.29 13.34
C ALA A 113 -7.09 -6.58 13.25
N ALA A 114 -7.91 -6.74 12.20
CA ALA A 114 -8.70 -7.94 11.99
C ALA A 114 -7.82 -9.18 11.82
N ALA A 115 -6.78 -9.12 10.98
CA ALA A 115 -5.82 -10.21 10.83
C ALA A 115 -5.05 -10.50 12.13
N TRP A 116 -4.67 -9.45 12.87
CA TRP A 116 -4.03 -9.56 14.17
C TRP A 116 -4.92 -10.25 15.21
N MET A 117 -6.22 -10.00 15.19
CA MET A 117 -7.20 -10.68 16.06
C MET A 117 -7.53 -12.10 15.60
N GLY A 118 -6.96 -12.57 14.48
CA GLY A 118 -7.12 -13.94 13.99
C GLY A 118 -8.24 -14.12 12.97
N VAL A 119 -8.81 -13.04 12.42
CA VAL A 119 -9.76 -13.13 11.30
C VAL A 119 -9.04 -13.66 10.07
N LYS A 120 -9.41 -14.86 9.60
CA LYS A 120 -8.72 -15.53 8.48
C LYS A 120 -9.32 -15.20 7.13
N LYS A 121 -10.63 -14.95 7.05
CA LYS A 121 -11.38 -14.81 5.79
C LYS A 121 -12.39 -13.66 5.86
N VAL A 122 -12.66 -13.09 4.69
CA VAL A 122 -13.79 -12.20 4.44
C VAL A 122 -14.52 -12.75 3.21
N GLY A 123 -15.70 -13.33 3.43
CA GLY A 123 -16.39 -14.12 2.41
C GLY A 123 -15.55 -15.35 1.97
N PRO A 124 -15.39 -15.60 0.66
CA PRO A 124 -14.61 -16.74 0.17
C PRO A 124 -13.09 -16.50 0.20
N PHE A 125 -12.63 -15.27 0.44
CA PHE A 125 -11.23 -14.89 0.28
C PHE A 125 -10.47 -14.87 1.61
N LEU A 126 -9.20 -15.27 1.58
CA LEU A 126 -8.29 -15.12 2.72
C LEU A 126 -7.95 -13.64 2.92
N LEU A 127 -8.11 -13.14 4.14
CA LEU A 127 -7.88 -11.71 4.44
C LEU A 127 -6.44 -11.28 4.11
N THR A 128 -5.47 -12.16 4.36
CA THR A 128 -4.05 -11.97 4.03
C THR A 128 -3.75 -11.94 2.53
N SER A 129 -4.65 -12.47 1.69
CA SER A 129 -4.53 -12.40 0.22
C SER A 129 -5.19 -11.15 -0.36
N LEU A 130 -6.07 -10.48 0.41
CA LEU A 130 -6.82 -9.31 -0.03
C LEU A 130 -6.05 -8.01 0.17
N THR A 131 -5.30 -7.89 1.26
CA THR A 131 -4.71 -6.60 1.65
C THR A 131 -3.30 -6.78 2.22
N SER A 132 -2.40 -5.83 1.92
CA SER A 132 -1.02 -5.84 2.43
C SER A 132 -0.95 -5.75 3.96
N PRO A 133 -1.74 -4.92 4.67
CA PRO A 133 -1.69 -4.87 6.14
C PRO A 133 -2.11 -6.16 6.82
N ALA A 134 -3.07 -6.90 6.26
CA ALA A 134 -3.43 -8.20 6.81
C ALA A 134 -2.27 -9.19 6.70
N ALA A 135 -1.57 -9.21 5.56
CA ALA A 135 -0.34 -9.99 5.41
C ALA A 135 0.75 -9.52 6.39
N ALA A 136 0.93 -8.20 6.57
CA ALA A 136 1.86 -7.64 7.54
C ALA A 136 1.60 -8.17 8.97
N ALA A 137 0.33 -8.14 9.42
CA ALA A 137 -0.04 -8.64 10.75
C ALA A 137 0.32 -10.13 10.92
N SER A 138 0.11 -10.95 9.88
CA SER A 138 0.47 -12.37 9.89
C SER A 138 1.99 -12.60 9.96
N GLU A 139 2.76 -11.82 9.21
CA GLU A 139 4.23 -11.90 9.21
C GLU A 139 4.82 -11.42 10.55
N LEU A 140 4.24 -10.37 11.14
CA LEU A 140 4.66 -9.88 12.46
C LEU A 140 4.37 -10.92 13.57
N LYS A 141 3.21 -11.57 13.55
CA LYS A 141 2.92 -12.68 14.48
C LYS A 141 3.95 -13.79 14.35
N THR A 142 4.24 -14.20 13.12
CA THR A 142 5.27 -15.21 12.84
C THR A 142 6.62 -14.77 13.41
N ALA A 143 7.02 -13.51 13.16
CA ALA A 143 8.27 -12.95 13.66
C ALA A 143 8.39 -13.05 15.18
N LEU A 144 7.33 -12.63 15.91
CA LEU A 144 7.31 -12.68 17.38
C LEU A 144 7.36 -14.10 17.93
N GLN A 145 6.75 -15.07 17.23
CA GLN A 145 6.79 -16.48 17.63
C GLN A 145 8.14 -17.15 17.33
N THR A 146 8.82 -16.72 16.26
CA THR A 146 10.14 -17.23 15.87
C THR A 146 11.30 -16.52 16.58
N SER A 147 11.03 -15.42 17.28
CA SER A 147 12.04 -14.71 18.05
C SER A 147 12.37 -15.52 19.31
N PRO A 148 13.63 -15.91 19.53
CA PRO A 148 13.98 -16.73 20.68
C PRO A 148 13.66 -15.96 21.97
N SER A 149 12.74 -16.48 22.77
CA SER A 149 12.48 -15.96 24.11
C SER A 149 13.69 -16.29 24.99
N GLY A 150 14.44 -15.26 25.41
CA GLY A 150 15.23 -15.24 26.64
C GLY A 150 16.50 -16.10 26.73
N LYS A 151 17.66 -15.48 26.47
CA LYS A 151 18.87 -15.61 27.32
C LYS A 151 19.64 -14.28 27.29
N GLY A 152 19.42 -13.48 28.30
CA GLY A 152 20.23 -12.35 28.74
C GLY A 152 20.09 -12.27 30.24
#